data_AF-A0A8T5MXW8-F1
#
_entry.id   AF-A0A8T5MXW8-F1
#
_cell.length_a   1.000
_cell.length_b   1.000
_cell.length_c   1.000
_cell.angle_alpha   90.00
_cell.angle_beta   90.00
_cell.angle_gamma   90.00
#
_symmetry.space_group_name_H-M   'P 1'
#
loop_
_entity.id
_entity.type
_entity.pdbx_description
1 polymer ?
#
loop_
_entity_poly.entity_id
_entity_poly.type
_entity_poly.pdbx_seq_one_letter_code
_entity_poly.pdbx_strand_id
1 'polypeptide(L)'
;MGIHDEAFEYNKHYTCAVNISVKDDSESGNYMVSNYSWSFTAQPGIGDFNVTSDYPKNAEAGKECQVVVEIRNSEYAENRSGALFIRFYKRTENGTFTQIGEAQFAGGMLSGENTTVCSYIFSFEETGNNYIKINVTSTNPLDKFGNKNEYYEVIYPVNVYPAPIGAEEKTLPWEELENIRILVVVIMVFLIIILFYLMHIHRLQGRKKEKGIYGDFETLKKLSYIRGREK
;
A
#
# COMPACT_ATOMS: atom_id res chain seq x y z
N MET A 1 0.58 51.79 -21.62
CA MET A 1 0.09 51.46 -20.26
C MET A 1 1.18 50.66 -19.57
N GLY A 2 1.60 51.03 -18.36
CA GLY A 2 2.59 50.22 -17.64
C GLY A 2 1.96 48.88 -17.29
N ILE A 3 2.61 47.78 -17.64
CA ILE A 3 2.22 46.44 -17.20
C ILE A 3 3.04 46.15 -15.96
N HIS A 4 2.37 45.71 -14.89
CA HIS A 4 3.06 45.16 -13.73
C HIS A 4 3.24 43.67 -13.99
N ASP A 5 4.40 43.29 -14.51
CA ASP A 5 4.69 41.91 -14.95
C ASP A 5 5.02 40.96 -13.78
N GLU A 6 5.28 41.51 -12.59
CA GLU A 6 5.61 40.73 -11.40
C GLU A 6 4.36 40.43 -10.55
N ALA A 7 4.43 39.39 -9.72
CA ALA A 7 3.36 39.11 -8.76
C ALA A 7 3.36 40.15 -7.63
N PHE A 8 2.18 40.54 -7.13
CA PHE A 8 2.08 41.38 -5.95
C PHE A 8 2.54 40.62 -4.69
N GLU A 9 3.38 41.26 -3.86
CA GLU A 9 3.79 40.74 -2.56
C GLU A 9 2.64 40.82 -1.56
N TYR A 10 2.48 39.79 -0.73
CA TYR A 10 1.39 39.73 0.24
C TYR A 10 1.51 40.79 1.32
N ASN A 11 0.35 41.29 1.76
CA ASN A 11 0.20 42.33 2.77
C ASN A 11 0.91 43.65 2.43
N LYS A 12 1.36 43.82 1.18
CA LYS A 12 1.95 45.06 0.68
C LYS A 12 0.87 45.99 0.16
N HIS A 13 1.00 47.26 0.50
CA HIS A 13 0.12 48.31 0.04
C HIS A 13 0.63 48.85 -1.29
N TYR A 14 -0.25 48.87 -2.29
CA TYR A 14 0.04 49.34 -3.63
C TYR A 14 -0.84 50.52 -3.97
N THR A 15 -0.23 51.55 -4.55
CA THR A 15 -0.94 52.73 -5.07
C THR A 15 -0.73 52.78 -6.57
N CYS A 16 -1.84 52.82 -7.31
CA CYS A 16 -1.83 53.03 -8.74
C CYS A 16 -2.20 54.49 -9.03
N ALA A 17 -1.47 55.11 -9.95
CA ALA A 17 -1.74 56.45 -10.42
C ALA A 17 -1.82 56.46 -11.94
N VAL A 18 -2.88 57.07 -12.45
CA VAL A 18 -3.07 57.36 -13.87
C VAL A 18 -3.05 58.87 -14.01
N ASN A 19 -2.17 59.36 -14.88
CA ASN A 19 -1.98 60.79 -15.08
C ASN A 19 -2.74 61.29 -16.31
N ILE A 20 -2.83 62.62 -16.45
CA ILE A 20 -3.50 63.30 -17.56
C ILE A 20 -2.93 63.00 -18.96
N SER A 21 -1.78 62.32 -19.07
CA SER A 21 -1.21 61.94 -20.37
C SER A 21 -1.91 60.74 -21.01
N VAL A 22 -2.74 60.03 -20.25
CA VAL A 22 -3.58 58.94 -20.77
C VAL A 22 -4.74 59.51 -21.57
N LYS A 23 -5.01 58.89 -22.72
CA LYS A 23 -6.10 59.24 -23.63
C LYS A 23 -6.92 58.01 -24.00
N ASP A 24 -8.17 58.20 -24.39
CA ASP A 24 -8.97 57.13 -25.00
C ASP A 24 -8.40 56.67 -26.35
N ASP A 25 -8.77 55.48 -26.79
CA ASP A 25 -8.23 54.82 -28.00
C ASP A 25 -8.89 55.31 -29.31
N SER A 26 -9.56 56.46 -29.29
CA SER A 26 -10.15 57.04 -30.50
C SER A 26 -9.08 57.68 -31.39
N GLU A 27 -9.36 57.79 -32.69
CA GLU A 27 -8.46 58.35 -33.73
C GLU A 27 -7.98 59.79 -33.46
N SER A 28 -8.55 60.47 -32.47
CA SER A 28 -8.07 61.77 -31.96
C SER A 28 -7.77 61.78 -30.45
N GLY A 29 -8.32 60.84 -29.66
CA GLY A 29 -7.98 60.57 -28.27
C GLY A 29 -8.33 61.69 -27.28
N ASN A 30 -9.36 61.52 -26.44
CA ASN A 30 -9.61 62.47 -25.35
C ASN A 30 -8.69 62.20 -24.16
N TYR A 31 -7.94 63.21 -23.72
CA TYR A 31 -7.13 63.14 -22.49
C TYR A 31 -7.99 63.14 -21.23
N MET A 32 -7.48 62.54 -20.16
CA MET A 32 -8.09 62.69 -18.84
C MET A 32 -8.04 64.15 -18.37
N VAL A 33 -9.15 64.61 -17.77
CA VAL A 33 -9.29 65.98 -17.25
C VAL A 33 -8.44 66.19 -15.98
N SER A 34 -8.16 65.13 -15.23
CA SER A 34 -7.36 65.17 -13.99
C SER A 34 -6.69 63.83 -13.72
N ASN A 35 -5.68 63.82 -12.85
CA ASN A 35 -5.06 62.59 -12.37
C ASN A 35 -6.06 61.77 -11.54
N TYR A 36 -5.95 60.45 -11.61
CA TYR A 36 -6.71 59.54 -10.76
C TYR A 36 -5.77 58.58 -10.04
N SER A 37 -6.03 58.35 -8.75
CA SER A 37 -5.24 57.42 -7.94
C SER A 37 -6.14 56.56 -7.08
N TRP A 38 -5.81 55.28 -6.99
CA TRP A 38 -6.44 54.35 -6.05
C TRP A 38 -5.36 53.52 -5.37
N SER A 39 -5.71 52.93 -4.23
CA SER A 39 -4.81 52.04 -3.51
C SER A 39 -5.53 50.77 -3.08
N PHE A 40 -4.78 49.70 -2.97
CA PHE A 40 -5.24 48.41 -2.46
C PHE A 40 -4.12 47.73 -1.67
N THR A 41 -4.47 46.78 -0.82
CA THR A 41 -3.50 45.92 -0.14
C THR A 41 -3.64 44.52 -0.71
N ALA A 42 -2.55 43.99 -1.26
CA ALA A 42 -2.55 42.64 -1.80
C ALA A 42 -2.77 41.63 -0.66
N GLN A 43 -3.73 40.73 -0.85
CA GLN A 43 -4.02 39.67 0.11
C GLN A 43 -3.29 38.39 -0.30
N PRO A 44 -2.98 37.49 0.67
CA PRO A 44 -2.53 36.15 0.33
C PRO A 44 -3.55 35.47 -0.57
N GLY A 45 -3.06 34.59 -1.46
CA GLY A 45 -3.93 33.68 -2.17
C GLY A 45 -4.77 32.88 -1.18
N ILE A 46 -6.05 32.70 -1.50
CA ILE A 46 -6.99 31.92 -0.70
C ILE A 46 -7.09 30.51 -1.28
N GLY A 47 -6.90 29.49 -0.43
CA GLY A 47 -7.12 28.09 -0.80
C GLY A 47 -8.60 27.69 -0.79
N ASP A 48 -8.96 26.74 -1.66
CA ASP A 48 -10.28 26.09 -1.68
C ASP A 48 -10.06 24.57 -1.77
N PHE A 49 -10.20 23.90 -0.64
CA PHE A 49 -9.72 22.53 -0.44
C PHE A 49 -10.85 21.51 -0.38
N ASN A 50 -10.74 20.45 -1.17
CA ASN A 50 -11.51 19.24 -0.98
C ASN A 50 -10.68 18.22 -0.18
N VAL A 51 -11.28 17.62 0.84
CA VAL A 51 -10.60 16.65 1.73
C VAL A 51 -11.34 15.34 1.67
N THR A 52 -10.62 14.28 1.31
CA THR A 52 -11.09 12.90 1.35
C THR A 52 -10.18 12.08 2.26
N SER A 53 -10.72 11.00 2.81
CA SER A 53 -9.93 10.12 3.67
C SER A 53 -10.30 8.66 3.47
N ASP A 54 -9.28 7.82 3.50
CA ASP A 54 -9.39 6.38 3.59
C ASP A 54 -9.06 5.92 5.01
N TYR A 55 -9.97 5.16 5.61
CA TYR A 55 -9.88 4.71 6.99
C TYR A 55 -10.48 3.30 7.14
N PRO A 56 -10.00 2.50 8.11
CA PRO A 56 -10.55 1.18 8.34
C PRO A 56 -11.95 1.29 8.96
N LYS A 57 -12.99 0.85 8.24
CA LYS A 57 -14.34 0.72 8.81
C LYS A 57 -14.42 -0.38 9.88
N ASN A 58 -13.58 -1.40 9.70
CA ASN A 58 -13.45 -2.56 10.58
C ASN A 58 -11.97 -2.76 10.89
N ALA A 59 -11.64 -3.03 12.15
CA ALA A 59 -10.28 -3.32 12.58
C ALA A 59 -10.28 -4.47 13.59
N GLU A 60 -9.10 -5.07 13.77
CA GLU A 60 -8.86 -6.10 14.78
C GLU A 60 -8.12 -5.47 15.96
N ALA A 61 -8.51 -5.82 17.19
CA ALA A 61 -7.82 -5.33 18.38
C ALA A 61 -6.34 -5.73 18.36
N GLY A 62 -5.45 -4.77 18.62
CA GLY A 62 -3.99 -4.94 18.55
C GLY A 62 -3.40 -4.97 17.15
N LYS A 63 -4.21 -4.96 16.07
CA LYS A 63 -3.71 -4.94 14.70
C LYS A 63 -3.37 -3.52 14.26
N GLU A 64 -2.20 -3.37 13.64
CA GLU A 64 -1.74 -2.12 13.05
C GLU A 64 -2.67 -1.62 11.93
N CYS A 65 -2.97 -0.33 12.00
CA CYS A 65 -3.84 0.42 11.13
C CYS A 65 -3.14 1.73 10.73
N GLN A 66 -3.59 2.31 9.61
CA GLN A 66 -3.19 3.63 9.15
C GLN A 66 -4.39 4.32 8.51
N VAL A 67 -4.44 5.65 8.61
CA VAL A 67 -5.42 6.50 7.93
C VAL A 67 -4.68 7.29 6.87
N VAL A 68 -5.29 7.41 5.69
CA VAL A 68 -4.76 8.21 4.58
C VAL A 68 -5.72 9.34 4.30
N VAL A 69 -5.20 10.56 4.18
CA VAL A 69 -5.97 11.76 3.84
C VAL A 69 -5.42 12.32 2.54
N GLU A 70 -6.30 12.56 1.58
CA GLU A 70 -5.98 13.30 0.37
C GLU A 70 -6.61 14.68 0.46
N ILE A 71 -5.80 15.70 0.17
CA ILE A 71 -6.22 17.10 0.13
C ILE A 71 -5.96 17.59 -1.29
N ARG A 72 -6.98 18.18 -1.91
CA ARG A 72 -6.89 18.78 -3.25
C ARG A 72 -7.29 20.25 -3.19
N ASN A 73 -6.45 21.12 -3.73
CA ASN A 73 -6.79 22.52 -3.93
C ASN A 73 -7.52 22.72 -5.27
N SER A 74 -8.48 23.64 -5.30
CA SER A 74 -9.25 23.99 -6.50
C SER A 74 -8.34 24.58 -7.60
N GLU A 75 -8.75 24.42 -8.86
CA GLU A 75 -8.04 24.93 -10.05
C GLU A 75 -8.09 26.46 -10.18
N TYR A 76 -8.83 27.13 -9.29
CA TYR A 76 -8.99 28.58 -9.28
C TYR A 76 -8.52 29.22 -7.97
N ALA A 77 -8.00 28.43 -7.04
CA ALA A 77 -7.57 28.87 -5.72
C ALA A 77 -6.06 28.76 -5.58
N GLU A 78 -5.41 29.74 -4.96
CA GLU A 78 -3.98 29.69 -4.70
C GLU A 78 -3.77 29.68 -3.19
N ASN A 79 -3.08 28.70 -2.61
CA ASN A 79 -2.59 28.78 -1.22
C ASN A 79 -1.06 28.85 -1.22
N ARG A 80 -0.52 30.04 -1.51
CA ARG A 80 0.93 30.26 -1.63
C ARG A 80 1.64 30.58 -0.31
N SER A 81 0.91 30.89 0.76
CA SER A 81 1.49 31.38 2.03
C SER A 81 0.99 30.69 3.29
N GLY A 82 -0.06 29.87 3.21
CA GLY A 82 -0.62 29.15 4.34
C GLY A 82 -0.10 27.73 4.42
N ALA A 83 0.27 27.30 5.62
CA ALA A 83 0.63 25.92 5.89
C ALA A 83 -0.60 25.12 6.33
N LEU A 84 -0.80 23.96 5.72
CA LEU A 84 -1.78 22.99 6.17
C LEU A 84 -1.18 22.04 7.21
N PHE A 85 -1.92 21.84 8.30
CA PHE A 85 -1.60 20.90 9.37
C PHE A 85 -2.73 19.88 9.55
N ILE A 86 -2.37 18.59 9.55
CA ILE A 86 -3.31 17.48 9.68
C ILE A 86 -3.04 16.78 11.01
N ARG A 87 -4.08 16.61 11.83
CA ARG A 87 -4.01 15.87 13.09
C ARG A 87 -4.99 14.72 13.08
N PHE A 88 -4.52 13.58 13.55
CA PHE A 88 -5.29 12.35 13.64
C PHE A 88 -5.53 12.03 15.11
N TYR A 89 -6.72 11.55 15.43
CA TYR A 89 -7.08 11.12 16.77
C TYR A 89 -7.85 9.82 16.72
N LYS A 90 -7.72 9.01 17.78
CA LYS A 90 -8.56 7.85 18.04
C LYS A 90 -9.26 7.98 19.38
N ARG A 91 -10.40 7.30 19.55
CA ARG A 91 -11.01 7.03 20.86
C ARG A 91 -11.83 5.74 20.83
N THR A 92 -12.08 5.22 22.02
CA THR A 92 -13.12 4.22 22.29
C THR A 92 -14.49 4.91 22.44
N GLU A 93 -15.58 4.15 22.48
CA GLU A 93 -16.96 4.66 22.45
C GLU A 93 -17.24 5.76 23.47
N ASN A 94 -16.77 5.56 24.71
CA ASN A 94 -16.95 6.48 25.83
C ASN A 94 -15.66 7.20 26.23
N GLY A 95 -14.60 7.03 25.43
CA GLY A 95 -13.29 7.60 25.71
C GLY A 95 -13.13 9.04 25.21
N THR A 96 -12.02 9.65 25.61
CA THR A 96 -11.56 10.93 25.06
C THR A 96 -10.71 10.71 23.82
N PHE A 97 -10.75 11.64 22.86
CA PHE A 97 -9.86 11.61 21.71
C PHE A 97 -8.40 11.77 22.15
N THR A 98 -7.59 10.75 21.83
CA THR A 98 -6.13 10.76 21.97
C THR A 98 -5.50 10.96 20.61
N GLN A 99 -4.53 11.86 20.51
CA GLN A 99 -3.84 12.12 19.24
C GLN A 99 -2.99 10.92 18.83
N ILE A 100 -2.99 10.60 17.54
CA ILE A 100 -2.18 9.56 16.93
C ILE A 100 -0.89 10.21 16.43
N GLY A 101 0.15 10.14 17.25
CA GLY A 101 1.44 10.77 16.97
C GLY A 101 1.35 12.29 16.84
N GLU A 102 2.30 12.88 16.10
CA GLU A 102 2.41 14.32 15.91
C GLU A 102 1.59 14.83 14.71
N ALA A 103 1.34 16.15 14.69
CA ALA A 103 0.69 16.81 13.56
C ALA A 103 1.54 16.68 12.29
N GLN A 104 0.90 16.32 11.18
CA GLN A 104 1.54 16.23 9.87
C GLN A 104 1.48 17.58 9.15
N PHE A 105 2.57 17.96 8.49
CA PHE A 105 2.69 19.20 7.74
C PHE A 105 2.57 18.93 6.24
N ALA A 106 1.66 19.63 5.57
CA ALA A 106 1.47 19.54 4.12
C ALA A 106 1.89 20.80 3.37
N GLY A 107 2.25 21.88 4.08
CA GLY A 107 2.69 23.14 3.46
C GLY A 107 1.59 23.89 2.73
N GLY A 108 1.99 24.80 1.85
CA GLY A 108 1.10 25.50 0.91
C GLY A 108 0.82 24.66 -0.32
N MET A 109 -0.22 25.03 -1.07
CA MET A 109 -0.64 24.33 -2.27
C MET A 109 -1.00 25.33 -3.37
N LEU A 110 -0.41 25.19 -4.55
CA LEU A 110 -0.78 25.94 -5.74
C LEU A 110 -2.14 25.49 -6.27
N SER A 111 -2.63 26.21 -7.27
CA SER A 111 -3.87 25.88 -7.95
C SER A 111 -3.81 24.48 -8.56
N GLY A 112 -4.85 23.68 -8.31
CA GLY A 112 -5.01 22.32 -8.82
C GLY A 112 -4.09 21.26 -8.20
N GLU A 113 -3.19 21.64 -7.28
CA GLU A 113 -2.31 20.68 -6.60
C GLU A 113 -3.09 19.75 -5.66
N ASN A 114 -2.53 18.56 -5.45
CA ASN A 114 -2.99 17.62 -4.45
C ASN A 114 -1.82 17.12 -3.59
N THR A 115 -2.15 16.66 -2.39
CA THR A 115 -1.19 16.07 -1.46
C THR A 115 -1.85 14.95 -0.68
N THR A 116 -1.05 13.95 -0.32
CA THR A 116 -1.49 12.79 0.45
C THR A 116 -0.71 12.73 1.75
N VAL A 117 -1.43 12.62 2.86
CA VAL A 117 -0.88 12.60 4.20
C VAL A 117 -1.37 11.37 4.92
N CYS A 118 -0.44 10.58 5.46
CA CYS A 118 -0.76 9.40 6.25
C CYS A 118 -0.63 9.68 7.75
N SER A 119 -1.46 9.03 8.56
CA SER A 119 -1.24 8.97 10.00
C SER A 119 0.01 8.15 10.33
N TYR A 120 0.51 8.31 11.55
CA TYR A 120 1.37 7.27 12.15
C TYR A 120 0.62 5.94 12.21
N ILE A 121 1.36 4.83 12.22
CA ILE A 121 0.81 3.50 12.45
C ILE A 121 0.29 3.43 13.90
N PHE A 122 -0.89 2.84 14.08
CA PHE A 122 -1.53 2.69 15.39
C PHE A 122 -2.43 1.45 15.45
N SER A 123 -2.79 1.01 16.66
CA SER A 123 -3.75 -0.07 16.93
C SER A 123 -4.93 0.44 17.74
N PHE A 124 -6.03 -0.32 17.75
CA PHE A 124 -7.08 -0.19 18.75
C PHE A 124 -6.90 -1.25 19.83
N GLU A 125 -6.97 -0.86 21.10
CA GLU A 125 -6.77 -1.79 22.22
C GLU A 125 -8.09 -2.46 22.65
N GLU A 126 -9.20 -1.73 22.55
CA GLU A 126 -10.52 -2.17 23.01
C GLU A 126 -11.42 -2.53 21.84
N THR A 127 -12.11 -3.67 21.97
CA THR A 127 -13.14 -4.11 21.02
C THR A 127 -14.41 -3.27 21.14
N GLY A 128 -15.22 -3.26 20.08
CA GLY A 128 -16.49 -2.54 19.99
C GLY A 128 -16.37 -1.26 19.16
N ASN A 129 -17.27 -0.32 19.42
CA ASN A 129 -17.34 0.93 18.69
C ASN A 129 -16.15 1.83 19.07
N ASN A 130 -15.34 2.15 18.08
CA ASN A 130 -14.25 3.10 18.18
C ASN A 130 -14.47 4.22 17.16
N TYR A 131 -13.69 5.29 17.29
CA TYR A 131 -13.81 6.44 16.41
C TYR A 131 -12.44 6.99 16.04
N ILE A 132 -12.31 7.39 14.78
CA ILE A 132 -11.20 8.16 14.26
C ILE A 132 -11.69 9.58 14.02
N LYS A 133 -10.90 10.57 14.42
CA LYS A 133 -11.15 11.97 14.08
C LYS A 133 -9.97 12.53 13.30
N ILE A 134 -10.28 13.25 12.24
CA ILE A 134 -9.32 13.92 11.38
C ILE A 134 -9.59 15.42 11.44
N ASN A 135 -8.56 16.19 11.80
CA ASN A 135 -8.62 17.64 11.87
C ASN A 135 -7.61 18.22 10.89
N VAL A 136 -8.06 19.06 9.96
CA VAL A 136 -7.19 19.84 9.06
C VAL A 136 -7.38 21.32 9.38
N THR A 137 -6.27 22.01 9.63
CA THR A 137 -6.22 23.44 9.93
C THR A 137 -5.28 24.13 8.96
N SER A 138 -5.63 25.34 8.54
CA SER A 138 -4.71 26.24 7.83
C SER A 138 -4.18 27.35 8.74
N THR A 139 -2.98 27.84 8.46
CA THR A 139 -2.48 29.09 9.06
C THR A 139 -2.91 30.35 8.31
N ASN A 140 -3.56 30.21 7.16
CA ASN A 140 -4.12 31.36 6.44
C ASN A 140 -5.47 31.77 7.03
N PRO A 141 -5.71 33.08 7.20
CA PRO A 141 -6.91 33.60 7.85
C PRO A 141 -8.18 33.62 6.97
N LEU A 142 -8.20 32.98 5.79
CA LEU A 142 -9.35 32.97 4.88
C LEU A 142 -9.48 31.71 4.01
N ASP A 143 -8.80 30.61 4.36
CA ASP A 143 -8.89 29.37 3.57
C ASP A 143 -10.25 28.69 3.70
N LYS A 144 -10.73 28.08 2.62
CA LYS A 144 -12.01 27.37 2.61
C LYS A 144 -11.77 25.89 2.38
N PHE A 145 -12.28 25.06 3.27
CA PHE A 145 -12.48 23.64 2.95
C PHE A 145 -13.82 23.47 2.22
N GLY A 146 -14.09 22.29 1.65
CA GLY A 146 -15.39 21.97 1.01
C GLY A 146 -16.61 22.19 1.92
N ASN A 147 -16.37 22.36 3.23
CA ASN A 147 -17.33 22.79 4.25
C ASN A 147 -17.24 24.29 4.66
N LYS A 148 -16.76 25.16 3.76
CA LYS A 148 -16.71 26.63 3.82
C LYS A 148 -15.98 27.30 4.98
N ASN A 149 -15.41 26.55 5.91
CA ASN A 149 -14.64 27.06 7.05
C ASN A 149 -13.12 26.94 6.79
N GLU A 150 -12.31 27.64 7.59
CA GLU A 150 -10.83 27.49 7.69
C GLU A 150 -10.39 26.21 8.41
N TYR A 151 -11.35 25.35 8.69
CA TYR A 151 -11.18 24.15 9.48
C TYR A 151 -12.03 23.03 8.91
N TYR A 152 -11.41 21.87 8.77
CA TYR A 152 -12.10 20.62 8.45
C TYR A 152 -11.97 19.66 9.62
N GLU A 153 -13.11 19.17 10.09
CA GLU A 153 -13.17 18.09 11.08
C GLU A 153 -14.19 17.06 10.62
N VAL A 154 -13.80 15.79 10.72
CA VAL A 154 -14.68 14.65 10.46
C VAL A 154 -14.39 13.55 11.45
N ILE A 155 -15.44 12.86 11.88
CA ILE A 155 -15.38 11.73 12.78
C ILE A 155 -15.94 10.50 12.07
N TYR A 156 -15.15 9.44 12.05
CA TYR A 156 -15.49 8.17 11.42
C TYR A 156 -15.66 7.07 12.47
N PRO A 157 -16.76 6.30 12.43
CA PRO A 157 -16.90 5.12 13.26
C PRO A 157 -16.04 3.97 12.72
N VAL A 158 -15.45 3.22 13.64
CA VAL A 158 -14.63 2.02 13.37
C VAL A 158 -15.12 0.91 14.27
N ASN A 159 -15.50 -0.22 13.70
CA ASN A 159 -15.86 -1.39 14.50
C ASN A 159 -14.63 -2.25 14.77
N VAL A 160 -14.30 -2.49 16.03
CA VAL A 160 -13.11 -3.25 16.43
C VAL A 160 -13.53 -4.61 16.96
N TYR A 161 -13.03 -5.67 16.34
CA TYR A 161 -13.32 -7.05 16.71
C TYR A 161 -12.15 -7.66 17.49
N PRO A 162 -12.40 -8.64 18.37
CA PRO A 162 -11.31 -9.34 19.06
C PRO A 162 -10.39 -10.00 18.03
N ALA A 163 -9.09 -10.04 18.35
CA ALA A 163 -8.15 -10.85 17.60
C ALA A 163 -8.66 -12.29 17.52
N PRO A 164 -8.55 -12.98 16.36
CA PRO A 164 -8.84 -14.39 16.30
C PRO A 164 -8.04 -15.06 17.40
N ILE A 165 -8.74 -15.74 18.32
CA ILE A 165 -8.09 -16.62 19.29
C ILE A 165 -7.24 -17.53 18.43
N GLY A 166 -5.91 -17.39 18.53
CA GLY A 166 -4.99 -18.15 17.70
C GLY A 166 -5.46 -19.60 17.75
N ALA A 167 -5.77 -20.18 16.60
CA ALA A 167 -5.84 -21.63 16.53
C ALA A 167 -4.51 -22.08 17.12
N GLU A 168 -4.55 -22.70 18.30
CA GLU A 168 -3.36 -23.29 18.89
C GLU A 168 -2.70 -24.07 17.76
N GLU A 169 -1.58 -23.56 17.25
CA GLU A 169 -0.78 -24.30 16.31
C GLU A 169 -0.40 -25.52 17.12
N LYS A 170 -1.09 -26.63 16.86
CA LYS A 170 -1.03 -27.83 17.68
C LYS A 170 0.40 -28.32 17.56
N THR A 171 1.27 -27.87 18.46
CA THR A 171 2.66 -28.27 18.50
C THR A 171 2.60 -29.76 18.76
N LEU A 172 2.83 -30.57 17.71
CA LEU A 172 2.88 -32.02 17.85
C LEU A 172 3.90 -32.30 18.97
N PRO A 173 3.51 -33.01 20.04
CA PRO A 173 4.41 -33.34 21.12
C PRO A 173 5.69 -33.95 20.53
N TRP A 174 6.85 -33.62 21.09
CA TRP A 174 8.15 -34.13 20.60
C TRP A 174 8.19 -35.66 20.43
N GLU A 175 7.41 -36.39 21.23
CA GLU A 175 7.22 -37.84 21.12
C GLU A 175 6.56 -38.29 19.80
N GLU A 176 5.59 -37.52 19.27
CA GLU A 176 4.97 -37.83 17.97
C GLU A 176 5.95 -37.59 16.81
N LEU A 177 6.80 -36.57 16.91
CA LEU A 177 7.87 -36.31 15.94
C LEU A 177 8.95 -37.40 15.93
N GLU A 178 9.31 -37.95 17.10
CA GLU A 178 10.21 -39.10 17.20
C GLU A 178 9.60 -40.36 16.58
N ASN A 179 8.31 -40.63 16.85
CA ASN A 179 7.60 -41.76 16.26
C ASN A 179 7.52 -41.66 14.73
N ILE A 180 7.28 -40.46 14.19
CA ILE A 180 7.30 -40.22 12.75
C ILE A 180 8.70 -40.44 12.18
N ARG A 181 9.76 -39.95 12.84
CA ARG A 181 11.14 -40.17 12.40
C ARG A 181 11.50 -41.66 12.38
N ILE A 182 11.15 -42.41 13.42
CA ILE A 182 11.38 -43.85 13.50
C ILE A 182 10.62 -44.57 12.38
N LEU A 183 9.37 -44.21 12.14
CA LEU A 183 8.55 -44.80 11.07
C LEU A 183 9.19 -44.58 9.69
N VAL A 184 9.68 -43.37 9.40
CA VAL A 184 10.37 -43.08 8.12
C VAL A 184 11.63 -43.93 7.98
N VAL A 185 12.42 -44.10 9.04
CA VAL A 185 13.62 -44.94 9.02
C VAL A 185 13.27 -46.41 8.76
N VAL A 186 12.21 -46.94 9.41
CA VAL A 186 11.74 -48.31 9.19
C VAL A 186 11.30 -48.52 7.74
N ILE A 187 10.54 -47.58 7.16
CA ILE A 187 10.12 -47.64 5.76
C ILE A 187 11.34 -47.62 4.82
N MET A 188 12.33 -46.77 5.07
CA MET A 188 13.57 -46.70 4.28
C MET A 188 14.34 -48.02 4.30
N VAL A 189 14.51 -48.64 5.47
CA VAL A 189 15.19 -49.94 5.60
C VAL A 189 14.43 -51.02 4.83
N PHE A 190 13.11 -51.05 4.93
CA PHE A 190 12.28 -52.01 4.22
C PHE A 190 12.41 -51.89 2.69
N LEU A 191 12.42 -50.65 2.17
CA LEU A 191 12.63 -50.37 0.76
C LEU A 191 14.01 -50.84 0.28
N ILE A 192 15.06 -50.64 1.09
CA ILE A 192 16.41 -51.12 0.79
C ILE A 192 16.45 -52.65 0.69
N ILE A 193 15.81 -53.36 1.63
CA ILE A 193 15.73 -54.83 1.61
C ILE A 193 15.01 -55.31 0.35
N ILE A 194 13.89 -54.69 -0.02
CA ILE A 194 13.15 -55.01 -1.25
C ILE A 194 14.04 -54.81 -2.49
N LEU A 195 14.78 -53.70 -2.56
CA LEU A 195 15.73 -53.42 -3.65
C LEU A 195 16.80 -54.51 -3.76
N PHE A 196 17.41 -54.92 -2.65
CA PHE A 196 18.40 -56.00 -2.65
C PHE A 196 17.79 -57.35 -3.09
N TYR A 197 16.58 -57.65 -2.65
CA TYR A 197 15.87 -58.86 -3.05
C TYR A 197 15.57 -58.88 -4.56
N LEU A 198 15.10 -57.76 -5.11
CA LEU A 198 14.88 -57.59 -6.55
C LEU A 198 16.18 -57.72 -7.34
N MET A 199 17.27 -57.11 -6.88
CA MET A 199 18.61 -57.27 -7.47
C MET A 199 19.08 -58.73 -7.46
N HIS A 200 18.82 -59.46 -6.37
CA HIS A 200 19.19 -60.87 -6.25
C HIS A 200 18.41 -61.75 -7.23
N ILE A 201 17.10 -61.54 -7.35
CA ILE A 201 16.26 -62.23 -8.35
C ILE A 201 16.76 -61.93 -9.77
N HIS A 202 17.06 -60.68 -10.09
CA HIS A 202 17.59 -60.30 -11.41
C HIS A 202 18.92 -61.00 -11.70
N ARG A 203 19.84 -61.07 -10.72
CA ARG A 203 21.11 -61.83 -10.85
C ARG A 203 20.89 -63.34 -11.06
N LEU A 204 19.86 -63.93 -10.46
CA LEU A 204 19.51 -65.33 -10.67
C LEU A 204 18.90 -65.58 -12.06
N GLN A 205 18.08 -64.66 -12.55
CA GLN A 205 17.50 -64.74 -13.89
C GLN A 205 18.56 -64.52 -14.99
N GLY A 206 19.52 -63.62 -14.78
CA GLY A 206 20.67 -63.43 -15.68
C GLY A 206 21.52 -64.70 -15.84
N ARG A 207 21.80 -65.41 -14.74
CA ARG A 207 22.59 -66.67 -14.77
C ARG A 207 21.89 -67.84 -15.48
N LYS A 208 20.56 -67.83 -15.62
CA LYS A 208 19.84 -68.87 -16.37
C LYS A 208 19.96 -68.71 -17.89
N LYS A 209 20.20 -67.51 -18.42
CA LYS A 209 20.38 -67.29 -19.86
C LYS A 209 21.74 -67.77 -20.38
N GLU A 210 22.80 -67.74 -19.58
CA GLU A 210 24.13 -68.19 -19.99
C GLU A 210 24.28 -69.73 -20.03
N LYS A 211 23.56 -70.47 -19.18
CA LYS A 211 23.61 -71.95 -19.17
C LYS A 211 22.74 -72.63 -20.22
N GLY A 212 21.85 -71.91 -20.90
CA GLY A 212 20.96 -72.46 -21.93
C GLY A 212 21.59 -72.57 -23.32
N ILE A 213 22.75 -71.95 -23.58
CA ILE A 213 23.33 -71.86 -24.93
C ILE A 213 24.45 -72.92 -25.15
N TYR A 214 25.06 -73.46 -24.11
CA TYR A 214 26.12 -74.47 -24.24
C TYR A 214 25.65 -75.94 -24.15
N GLY A 215 24.38 -76.19 -23.81
CA GLY A 215 23.85 -77.55 -23.63
C GLY A 215 23.40 -78.28 -24.90
N ASP A 216 23.31 -77.59 -26.04
CA ASP A 216 22.62 -78.13 -27.24
C ASP A 216 23.55 -78.56 -28.38
N PHE A 217 24.85 -78.24 -28.30
CA PHE A 217 25.81 -78.62 -29.35
C PHE A 217 26.26 -80.09 -29.28
N GLU A 218 26.29 -80.71 -28.10
CA GLU A 218 26.69 -82.13 -27.96
C GLU A 218 25.56 -83.10 -28.35
N THR A 219 24.30 -82.73 -28.13
CA THR A 219 23.12 -83.51 -28.53
C THR A 219 22.93 -83.56 -30.04
N LEU A 220 23.18 -82.47 -30.75
CA LEU A 220 23.08 -82.42 -32.22
C LEU A 220 24.18 -83.24 -32.91
N LYS A 221 25.36 -83.39 -32.31
CA LYS A 221 26.46 -84.20 -32.88
C LYS A 221 26.23 -85.70 -32.78
N LYS A 222 25.51 -86.17 -31.74
CA LYS A 222 25.17 -87.60 -31.59
C LYS A 222 24.07 -88.08 -32.54
N LEU A 223 23.17 -87.20 -32.98
CA LEU A 223 22.07 -87.56 -33.88
C LEU A 223 22.50 -87.70 -35.35
N SER A 224 23.63 -87.11 -35.78
CA SER A 224 24.10 -87.26 -37.17
C SER A 224 24.85 -88.57 -37.43
N TYR A 225 25.31 -89.29 -36.40
CA TYR A 225 26.09 -90.52 -36.59
C TYR A 225 25.23 -91.80 -36.67
N ILE A 226 24.02 -91.79 -36.11
CA ILE A 226 23.15 -92.97 -36.05
C ILE A 226 22.35 -93.18 -37.35
N ARG A 227 22.18 -92.13 -38.17
CA ARG A 227 21.37 -92.19 -39.41
C ARG A 227 22.07 -92.82 -40.62
N GLY A 228 23.32 -93.29 -40.49
CA GLY A 228 24.11 -93.84 -41.59
C GLY A 228 24.30 -95.36 -41.58
N ARG A 229 23.72 -96.10 -40.62
CA ARG A 229 24.04 -97.53 -40.41
C ARG A 229 22.91 -98.53 -40.57
N GLU A 230 21.78 -98.11 -41.14
CA GLU A 230 20.70 -99.03 -41.53
C GLU A 230 20.24 -98.70 -42.97
N LYS A 231 20.96 -99.27 -43.94
CA LYS A 231 20.46 -99.66 -45.26
C LYS A 231 21.35 -100.77 -45.81
#